data_AF-A0A3D4S510-F1
#
_entry.id   AF-A0A3D4S510-F1
#
_cell.length_a   1.000
_cell.length_b   1.000
_cell.length_c   1.000
_cell.angle_alpha   90.00
_cell.angle_beta   90.00
_cell.angle_gamma   90.00
#
_symmetry.space_group_name_H-M   'P 1'
#
loop_
_entity.id
_entity.type
_entity.pdbx_description
1 polymer ?
#
loop_
_entity_poly.entity_id
_entity_poly.type
_entity_poly.pdbx_seq_one_letter_code
_entity_poly.pdbx_strand_id
1 'polypeptide(L)'
;MTEDRSPALTRPKRTLQELLQRAEDLDLHIDDDLPQTQTSVRFGNNAGTRVGASRKPSRPFRPLLLWALSAPLLLASMIALIAGQVGGFLSDALAWSLIATSAVLTRLGFDDARIGRERRFSRRLRLPLRNLAAAALGLGTCVAAVFGVGYPSAIGIGFGAVAVFGYHLAYGLEPILPGVRVSTSDKEARAVIEALAEAENRLINIERAAADIDNPELRLRLHRIAEQGRGMLEQIAERPSDLRRARRFLTLFLEGAERVTDGYVRTHHRAASGELEQNFRNVLVSIEEQFVRQRERLREVDMLDLDVQIEVLKKQLEQEGIR
;
A
#
# COMPACT_ATOMS: atom_id res chain seq x y z
N MET A 1 30.79 -46.85 -47.67
CA MET A 1 31.23 -45.73 -46.82
C MET A 1 30.98 -44.46 -47.61
N THR A 2 29.77 -43.90 -47.48
CA THR A 2 29.42 -42.77 -46.56
C THR A 2 30.05 -41.47 -47.06
N GLU A 3 29.40 -40.32 -47.17
CA GLU A 3 28.03 -39.84 -46.99
C GLU A 3 28.16 -38.35 -47.37
N ASP A 4 27.44 -37.83 -48.36
CA ASP A 4 27.39 -36.38 -48.58
C ASP A 4 26.03 -35.95 -49.14
N ARG A 5 25.55 -34.84 -48.58
CA ARG A 5 24.39 -34.00 -48.92
C ARG A 5 23.02 -34.36 -48.32
N SER A 6 22.75 -33.70 -47.20
CA SER A 6 21.41 -33.23 -46.80
C SER A 6 20.77 -32.34 -47.88
N PRO A 7 19.47 -32.52 -48.21
CA PRO A 7 18.67 -31.48 -48.85
C PRO A 7 17.91 -30.64 -47.82
N ALA A 8 18.00 -29.32 -47.97
CA ALA A 8 17.31 -28.30 -47.20
C ALA A 8 15.78 -28.41 -47.34
N LEU A 9 15.08 -28.54 -46.21
CA LEU A 9 13.61 -28.45 -46.13
C LEU A 9 13.17 -26.98 -46.22
N THR A 10 12.77 -26.57 -47.41
CA THR A 10 12.02 -25.34 -47.66
C THR A 10 10.60 -25.45 -47.09
N ARG A 11 10.34 -24.81 -45.95
CA ARG A 11 8.97 -24.62 -45.46
C ARG A 11 8.24 -23.58 -46.34
N PRO A 12 7.01 -23.86 -46.81
CA PRO A 12 6.26 -22.91 -47.61
C PRO A 12 5.79 -21.73 -46.75
N LYS A 13 6.03 -20.50 -47.24
CA LYS A 13 5.47 -19.26 -46.69
C LYS A 13 3.96 -19.30 -46.85
N ARG A 14 3.22 -19.70 -45.81
CA ARG A 14 1.78 -19.41 -45.73
C ARG A 14 1.61 -17.90 -45.64
N THR A 15 0.99 -17.33 -46.64
CA THR A 15 0.83 -15.89 -46.82
C THR A 15 -0.01 -15.34 -45.67
N LEU A 16 0.48 -14.30 -45.00
CA LEU A 16 -0.18 -13.63 -43.86
C LEU A 16 -1.64 -13.23 -44.18
N GLN A 17 -1.94 -13.05 -45.47
CA GLN A 17 -3.28 -12.78 -46.00
C GLN A 17 -4.27 -13.93 -45.76
N GLU A 18 -3.86 -15.20 -45.87
CA GLU A 18 -4.76 -16.33 -45.58
C GLU A 18 -5.11 -16.42 -44.10
N LEU A 19 -4.23 -15.96 -43.21
CA LEU A 19 -4.49 -15.96 -41.77
C LEU A 19 -5.37 -14.79 -41.35
N LEU A 20 -5.27 -13.64 -42.02
CA LEU A 20 -6.15 -12.49 -41.78
C LEU A 20 -7.56 -12.74 -42.31
N GLN A 21 -7.68 -13.32 -43.50
CA GLN A 21 -8.98 -13.63 -44.10
C GLN A 21 -9.74 -14.70 -43.29
N ARG A 22 -9.02 -15.67 -42.71
CA ARG A 22 -9.60 -16.68 -41.82
C ARG A 22 -9.94 -16.16 -40.41
N ALA A 23 -9.36 -15.03 -40.00
CA ALA A 23 -9.73 -14.35 -38.75
C ALA A 23 -11.00 -13.51 -38.94
N GLU A 24 -11.16 -12.87 -40.10
CA GLU A 24 -12.35 -12.08 -40.47
C GLU A 24 -13.59 -12.98 -40.65
N ASP A 25 -13.44 -14.15 -41.26
CA ASP A 25 -14.52 -15.16 -41.37
C ASP A 25 -14.94 -15.74 -39.99
N LEU A 26 -14.10 -15.63 -38.96
CA LEU A 26 -14.43 -16.08 -37.60
C LEU A 26 -15.18 -15.03 -36.79
N ASP A 27 -15.05 -13.75 -37.13
CA ASP A 27 -15.75 -12.62 -36.48
C ASP A 27 -17.15 -12.37 -37.08
N LEU A 28 -17.50 -13.00 -38.22
CA LEU A 28 -18.79 -12.81 -38.88
C LEU A 28 -19.89 -13.79 -38.41
N HIS A 29 -19.62 -14.66 -37.44
CA HIS A 29 -20.55 -15.73 -37.02
C HIS A 29 -20.77 -15.85 -35.52
N ILE A 30 -20.42 -14.82 -34.73
CA ILE A 30 -20.79 -14.74 -33.31
C ILE A 30 -22.01 -13.80 -33.18
N ASP A 31 -23.16 -14.42 -33.46
CA ASP A 31 -24.49 -14.19 -32.87
C ASP A 31 -25.11 -12.79 -32.86
N ASP A 32 -26.05 -12.65 -33.81
CA ASP A 32 -27.09 -11.63 -33.97
C ASP A 32 -28.35 -11.89 -33.10
N ASP A 33 -28.29 -12.72 -32.05
CA ASP A 33 -29.46 -13.10 -31.23
C ASP A 33 -29.43 -12.50 -29.81
N LEU A 34 -29.60 -11.18 -29.72
CA LEU A 34 -30.00 -10.51 -28.47
C LEU A 34 -31.44 -10.00 -28.59
N PRO A 35 -32.40 -10.46 -27.76
CA PRO A 35 -33.74 -9.92 -27.77
C PRO A 35 -33.73 -8.45 -27.28
N GLN A 36 -34.15 -7.54 -28.15
CA GLN A 36 -34.42 -6.15 -27.80
C GLN A 36 -35.56 -6.08 -26.79
N THR A 37 -35.21 -5.94 -25.51
CA THR A 37 -36.19 -5.61 -24.47
C THR A 37 -36.07 -4.12 -24.16
N GLN A 38 -36.86 -3.31 -24.86
CA GLN A 38 -37.16 -1.96 -24.41
C GLN A 38 -37.89 -2.06 -23.07
N THR A 39 -37.25 -1.61 -21.99
CA THR A 39 -37.97 -1.26 -20.76
C THR A 39 -37.47 0.08 -20.28
N SER A 40 -38.31 1.08 -20.53
CA SER A 40 -38.23 2.41 -19.93
C SER A 40 -38.27 2.30 -18.40
N VAL A 41 -37.14 2.54 -17.73
CA VAL A 41 -37.11 2.69 -16.27
C VAL A 41 -36.93 4.17 -15.93
N ARG A 42 -38.01 4.73 -15.36
CA ARG A 42 -38.10 6.05 -14.72
C ARG A 42 -36.88 6.31 -13.81
N PHE A 43 -36.24 7.45 -13.99
CA PHE A 43 -35.32 8.02 -13.00
C PHE A 43 -36.07 8.33 -11.70
N GLY A 44 -36.04 7.37 -10.77
CA GLY A 44 -36.40 7.57 -9.38
C GLY A 44 -35.27 8.30 -8.66
N ASN A 45 -35.47 9.59 -8.42
CA ASN A 45 -34.68 10.42 -7.55
C ASN A 45 -34.70 9.81 -6.14
N ASN A 46 -33.59 9.23 -5.67
CA ASN A 46 -33.39 9.00 -4.25
C ASN A 46 -31.95 9.36 -3.84
N ALA A 47 -31.89 10.47 -3.13
CA ALA A 47 -30.73 10.95 -2.41
C ALA A 47 -30.40 9.99 -1.24
N GLY A 48 -29.11 9.88 -0.94
CA GLY A 48 -28.67 9.66 0.44
C GLY A 48 -27.87 8.38 0.71
N THR A 49 -26.62 8.33 0.26
CA THR A 49 -25.50 7.87 1.12
C THR A 49 -24.17 8.38 0.55
N ARG A 50 -23.93 9.68 0.73
CA ARG A 50 -22.57 10.22 0.76
C ARG A 50 -22.04 10.08 2.17
N VAL A 51 -21.09 9.19 2.41
CA VAL A 51 -20.06 9.34 3.45
C VAL A 51 -18.82 8.64 2.90
N GLY A 52 -17.90 9.30 2.19
CA GLY A 52 -17.22 10.48 2.67
C GLY A 52 -16.32 10.12 3.85
N ALA A 53 -15.44 9.12 3.69
CA ALA A 53 -14.41 8.82 4.68
C ALA A 53 -13.53 10.07 4.86
N SER A 54 -13.81 10.81 5.92
CA SER A 54 -13.13 12.00 6.36
C SER A 54 -11.63 11.74 6.46
N ARG A 55 -10.85 12.26 5.50
CA ARG A 55 -9.39 12.37 5.59
C ARG A 55 -9.07 13.29 6.77
N LYS A 56 -8.78 12.71 7.95
CA LYS A 56 -8.26 13.49 9.08
C LYS A 56 -6.89 14.05 8.70
N PRO A 57 -6.65 15.37 8.82
CA PRO A 57 -5.32 15.92 8.62
C PRO A 57 -4.38 15.32 9.67
N SER A 58 -3.30 14.68 9.22
CA SER A 58 -2.21 14.23 10.09
C SER A 58 -1.65 15.45 10.81
N ARG A 59 -1.75 15.47 12.15
CA ARG A 59 -1.21 16.56 12.98
C ARG A 59 0.29 16.75 12.66
N PRO A 60 0.77 17.99 12.48
CA PRO A 60 2.15 18.22 12.09
C PRO A 60 3.10 17.77 13.20
N PHE A 61 4.09 16.95 12.81
CA PHE A 61 5.16 16.46 13.66
C PHE A 61 5.98 17.63 14.22
N ARG A 62 5.97 17.83 15.54
CA ARG A 62 6.79 18.83 16.25
C ARG A 62 7.81 18.10 17.14
N PRO A 63 9.01 17.75 16.63
CA PRO A 63 10.05 17.06 17.41
C PRO A 63 10.62 17.95 18.53
N LEU A 64 10.38 19.26 18.46
CA LEU A 64 10.90 20.27 19.37
C LEU A 64 10.35 20.11 20.81
N LEU A 65 9.10 19.65 20.96
CA LEU A 65 8.45 19.49 22.26
C LEU A 65 9.10 18.39 23.11
N LEU A 66 9.48 17.26 22.49
CA LEU A 66 10.15 16.16 23.19
C LEU A 66 11.61 16.52 23.55
N TRP A 67 12.30 17.26 22.67
CA TRP A 67 13.66 17.74 22.94
C TRP A 67 13.68 18.82 24.03
N ALA A 68 12.72 19.74 24.03
CA ALA A 68 12.57 20.74 25.08
C ALA A 68 12.23 20.12 26.44
N LEU A 69 11.41 19.07 26.48
CA LEU A 69 11.09 18.34 27.71
C LEU A 69 12.31 17.60 28.30
N SER A 70 13.23 17.12 27.45
CA SER A 70 14.40 16.36 27.89
C SER A 70 15.60 17.23 28.33
N ALA A 71 15.60 18.53 28.02
CA ALA A 71 16.72 19.42 28.32
C ALA A 71 17.03 19.58 29.83
N PRO A 72 16.05 19.64 30.75
CA PRO A 72 16.32 19.75 32.18
C PRO A 72 17.00 18.51 32.78
N LEU A 73 16.73 17.31 32.25
CA LEU A 73 17.34 16.06 32.72
C LEU A 73 18.84 15.98 32.39
N LEU A 74 19.25 16.55 31.26
CA LEU A 74 20.65 16.60 30.84
C LEU A 74 21.45 17.53 31.76
N LEU A 75 20.81 18.61 32.24
CA LEU A 75 21.39 19.50 33.24
C LEU A 75 21.51 18.80 34.61
N ALA A 76 20.47 18.06 35.00
CA ALA A 76 20.44 17.31 36.26
C ALA A 76 21.54 16.23 36.31
N SER A 77 21.77 15.50 35.22
CA SER A 77 22.82 14.46 35.19
C SER A 77 24.24 15.03 35.30
N MET A 78 24.49 16.21 34.70
CA MET A 78 25.75 16.95 34.89
C MET A 78 25.95 17.37 36.36
N ILE A 79 24.89 17.86 37.02
CA ILE A 79 24.94 18.27 38.42
C ILE A 79 25.19 17.07 39.34
N ALA A 80 24.54 15.92 39.07
CA ALA A 80 24.74 14.68 39.81
C ALA A 80 26.16 14.12 39.66
N LEU A 81 26.77 14.26 38.47
CA LEU A 81 28.16 13.87 38.22
C LEU A 81 29.15 14.76 38.97
N ILE A 82 28.90 16.07 39.03
CA ILE A 82 29.70 17.02 39.85
C ILE A 82 29.55 16.71 41.35
N ALA A 83 28.39 16.20 41.78
CA ALA A 83 28.13 15.80 43.17
C ALA A 83 28.73 14.44 43.56
N GLY A 84 29.37 13.71 42.63
CA GLY A 84 30.09 12.46 42.91
C GLY A 84 29.22 11.22 43.17
N GLN A 85 27.92 11.28 42.88
CA GLN A 85 26.98 10.17 43.12
C GLN A 85 26.85 9.28 41.87
N VAL A 86 27.72 8.29 41.76
CA VAL A 86 27.76 7.33 40.62
C VAL A 86 26.41 6.62 40.41
N GLY A 87 25.69 6.31 41.49
CA GLY A 87 24.36 5.69 41.42
C GLY A 87 23.29 6.61 40.82
N GLY A 88 23.27 7.89 41.21
CA GLY A 88 22.36 8.89 40.64
C GLY A 88 22.63 9.11 39.16
N PHE A 89 23.91 9.30 38.80
CA PHE A 89 24.34 9.44 37.41
C PHE A 89 23.89 8.26 36.52
N LEU A 90 24.06 7.02 36.98
CA LEU A 90 23.67 5.84 36.19
C LEU A 90 22.14 5.79 35.97
N SER A 91 21.36 6.14 36.99
CA SER A 91 19.91 6.17 36.89
C SER A 91 19.40 7.28 35.97
N ASP A 92 20.02 8.47 36.03
CA ASP A 92 19.70 9.62 35.17
C ASP A 92 20.10 9.35 33.72
N ALA A 93 21.25 8.70 33.49
CA ALA A 93 21.70 8.28 32.16
C ALA A 93 20.75 7.23 31.56
N LEU A 94 20.29 6.27 32.37
CA LEU A 94 19.34 5.25 31.93
C LEU A 94 17.99 5.87 31.58
N ALA A 95 17.47 6.77 32.43
CA ALA A 95 16.24 7.49 32.18
C ALA A 95 16.32 8.34 30.90
N TRP A 96 17.42 9.09 30.72
CA TRP A 96 17.66 9.87 29.52
C TRP A 96 17.74 8.99 28.27
N SER A 97 18.42 7.84 28.34
CA SER A 97 18.52 6.92 27.21
C SER A 97 17.15 6.41 26.76
N LEU A 98 16.28 6.04 27.69
CA LEU A 98 14.91 5.58 27.41
C LEU A 98 14.05 6.68 26.76
N ILE A 99 14.15 7.92 27.25
CA ILE A 99 13.43 9.07 26.69
C ILE A 99 13.98 9.42 25.30
N ALA A 100 15.30 9.39 25.10
CA ALA A 100 15.93 9.61 23.81
C ALA A 100 15.52 8.53 22.79
N THR A 101 15.53 7.26 23.21
CA THR A 101 15.02 6.13 22.41
C THR A 101 13.55 6.34 22.03
N SER A 102 12.70 6.79 22.95
CA SER A 102 11.31 7.15 22.65
C SER A 102 11.19 8.22 21.55
N ALA A 103 12.02 9.27 21.59
CA ALA A 103 12.02 10.32 20.57
C ALA A 103 12.46 9.80 19.19
N VAL A 104 13.46 8.91 19.15
CA VAL A 104 13.92 8.26 17.91
C VAL A 104 12.85 7.31 17.37
N LEU A 105 12.25 6.46 18.20
CA LEU A 105 11.15 5.57 17.76
C LEU A 105 9.92 6.36 17.30
N THR A 106 9.66 7.53 17.89
CA THR A 106 8.57 8.40 17.44
C THR A 106 8.87 8.97 16.05
N ARG A 107 10.10 9.45 15.80
CA ARG A 107 10.55 9.87 14.46
C ARG A 107 10.39 8.74 13.46
N LEU A 108 10.98 7.59 13.76
CA LEU A 108 10.88 6.38 12.93
C LEU A 108 9.43 5.98 12.71
N GLY A 109 8.57 6.06 13.72
CA GLY A 109 7.14 5.72 13.61
C GLY A 109 6.34 6.70 12.74
N PHE A 110 6.69 8.00 12.71
CA PHE A 110 6.06 8.95 11.79
C PHE A 110 6.60 8.84 10.37
N ASP A 111 7.89 8.59 10.21
CA ASP A 111 8.51 8.30 8.91
C ASP A 111 7.95 7.00 8.32
N ASP A 112 7.79 5.98 9.17
CA ASP A 112 7.14 4.72 8.83
C ASP A 112 5.62 4.86 8.63
N ALA A 113 4.93 5.82 9.25
CA ALA A 113 3.53 6.11 8.92
C ALA A 113 3.39 6.83 7.56
N ARG A 114 4.42 7.57 7.14
CA ARG A 114 4.49 8.18 5.81
C ARG A 114 4.78 7.12 4.74
N ILE A 115 5.82 6.30 4.95
CA ILE A 115 6.29 5.26 4.01
C ILE A 115 5.48 3.95 4.11
N GLY A 116 4.92 3.64 5.28
CA GLY A 116 4.17 2.41 5.56
C GLY A 116 2.71 2.44 5.10
N ARG A 117 2.23 3.58 4.57
CA ARG A 117 1.10 3.59 3.63
C ARG A 117 1.48 3.00 2.27
N GLU A 118 2.76 3.00 1.92
CA GLU A 118 3.28 2.50 0.65
C GLU A 118 3.65 1.01 0.71
N ARG A 119 3.80 0.41 1.90
CA ARG A 119 4.25 -0.99 2.14
C ARG A 119 3.29 -1.81 3.03
N ARG A 120 2.01 -1.83 2.70
CA ARG A 120 0.93 -2.52 3.42
C ARG A 120 0.99 -4.05 3.26
N PHE A 121 1.48 -4.58 2.15
CA PHE A 121 1.49 -6.00 1.79
C PHE A 121 2.88 -6.65 1.90
N SER A 122 3.95 -5.91 1.61
CA SER A 122 5.34 -6.40 1.67
C SER A 122 5.89 -6.55 3.08
N ARG A 123 5.28 -5.95 4.09
CA ARG A 123 5.73 -6.09 5.49
C ARG A 123 5.00 -7.21 6.22
N ARG A 124 5.70 -8.33 6.37
CA ARG A 124 5.31 -9.50 7.16
C ARG A 124 5.10 -9.22 8.66
N LEU A 125 5.57 -8.08 9.19
CA LEU A 125 5.41 -7.68 10.59
C LEU A 125 5.25 -6.16 10.71
N ARG A 126 4.06 -5.69 11.12
CA ARG A 126 3.84 -4.30 11.55
C ARG A 126 4.20 -4.19 13.03
N LEU A 127 5.44 -3.83 13.35
CA LEU A 127 5.78 -3.44 14.73
C LEU A 127 5.19 -2.05 14.99
N PRO A 128 4.31 -1.87 16.00
CA PRO A 128 3.73 -0.57 16.31
C PRO A 128 4.78 0.30 17.01
N LEU A 129 5.70 0.89 16.23
CA LEU A 129 6.84 1.69 16.71
C LEU A 129 6.41 2.83 17.64
N ARG A 130 5.24 3.42 17.39
CA ARG A 130 4.67 4.50 18.23
C ARG A 130 4.19 3.99 19.59
N ASN A 131 3.73 2.75 19.68
CA ASN A 131 3.35 2.14 20.95
C ASN A 131 4.61 1.78 21.77
N LEU A 132 5.66 1.30 21.10
CA LEU A 132 6.97 1.09 21.73
C LEU A 132 7.59 2.41 22.22
N ALA A 133 7.46 3.49 21.44
CA ALA A 133 7.91 4.82 21.85
C ALA A 133 7.17 5.32 23.10
N ALA A 134 5.83 5.15 23.14
CA ALA A 134 5.03 5.50 24.32
C ALA A 134 5.49 4.71 25.56
N ALA A 135 5.70 3.39 25.41
CA ALA A 135 6.18 2.55 26.49
C ALA A 135 7.58 2.97 26.99
N ALA A 136 8.52 3.25 26.07
CA ALA A 136 9.85 3.74 26.41
C ALA A 136 9.80 5.09 27.15
N LEU A 137 8.89 6.01 26.76
CA LEU A 137 8.71 7.28 27.46
C LEU A 137 8.20 7.10 28.89
N GLY A 138 7.19 6.24 29.06
CA GLY A 138 6.62 5.93 30.37
C GLY A 138 7.64 5.30 31.31
N LEU A 139 8.42 4.33 30.81
CA LEU A 139 9.49 3.67 31.57
C LEU A 139 10.60 4.65 31.93
N GLY A 140 11.09 5.46 30.98
CA GLY A 140 12.11 6.46 31.26
C GLY A 140 11.68 7.49 32.30
N THR A 141 10.42 7.93 32.25
CA THR A 141 9.85 8.86 33.23
C THR A 141 9.70 8.22 34.62
N CYS A 142 9.28 6.95 34.68
CA CYS A 142 9.20 6.21 35.93
C CYS A 142 10.58 6.02 36.57
N VAL A 143 11.59 5.66 35.78
CA VAL A 143 12.98 5.52 36.26
C VAL A 143 13.50 6.85 36.79
N ALA A 144 13.31 7.95 36.05
CA ALA A 144 13.70 9.29 36.50
C ALA A 144 13.04 9.67 37.83
N ALA A 145 11.74 9.41 37.98
CA ALA A 145 11.00 9.78 39.18
C ALA A 145 11.42 8.96 40.41
N VAL A 146 11.61 7.64 40.26
CA VAL A 146 11.94 6.75 41.37
C VAL A 146 13.41 6.83 41.75
N PHE A 147 14.31 6.81 40.78
CA PHE A 147 15.75 6.67 41.03
C PHE A 147 16.53 7.99 40.92
N GLY A 148 16.10 8.91 40.06
CA GLY A 148 16.72 10.23 39.94
C GLY A 148 16.27 11.18 41.04
N VAL A 149 14.96 11.30 41.27
CA VAL A 149 14.38 12.22 42.27
C VAL A 149 14.12 11.56 43.63
N GLY A 150 14.00 10.23 43.68
CA GLY A 150 13.79 9.49 44.93
C GLY A 150 12.32 9.37 45.37
N TYR A 151 11.35 9.52 44.46
CA TYR A 151 9.94 9.34 44.82
C TYR A 151 9.60 7.87 45.11
N PRO A 152 8.59 7.61 45.97
CA PRO A 152 8.02 6.28 46.13
C PRO A 152 7.60 5.67 44.78
N SER A 153 7.79 4.35 44.64
CA SER A 153 7.53 3.62 43.39
C SER A 153 6.11 3.84 42.83
N ALA A 154 5.10 3.93 43.71
CA ALA A 154 3.72 4.23 43.32
C ALA A 154 3.57 5.59 42.62
N ILE A 155 4.26 6.62 43.11
CA ILE A 155 4.23 7.97 42.53
C ILE A 155 4.99 7.98 41.19
N GLY A 156 6.12 7.27 41.11
CA GLY A 156 6.88 7.13 39.86
C GLY A 156 6.10 6.45 38.74
N ILE A 157 5.34 5.39 39.07
CA ILE A 157 4.41 4.74 38.12
C ILE A 157 3.33 5.74 37.66
N GLY A 158 2.82 6.56 38.57
CA GLY A 158 1.87 7.64 38.25
C GLY A 158 2.43 8.62 37.22
N PHE A 159 3.66 9.09 37.40
CA PHE A 159 4.33 9.96 36.41
C PHE A 159 4.53 9.27 35.06
N GLY A 160 4.93 7.99 35.06
CA GLY A 160 5.03 7.19 33.84
C GLY A 160 3.70 7.08 33.09
N ALA A 161 2.59 6.84 33.81
CA ALA A 161 1.25 6.77 33.24
C ALA A 161 0.81 8.13 32.65
N VAL A 162 1.05 9.24 33.35
CA VAL A 162 0.79 10.58 32.85
C VAL A 162 1.60 10.89 31.59
N ALA A 163 2.86 10.46 31.53
CA ALA A 163 3.71 10.65 30.35
C ALA A 163 3.18 9.87 29.14
N VAL A 164 2.76 8.60 29.32
CA VAL A 164 2.11 7.80 28.26
C VAL A 164 0.81 8.45 27.81
N PHE A 165 0.01 8.95 28.75
CA PHE A 165 -1.24 9.64 28.46
C PHE A 165 -1.02 10.93 27.67
N GLY A 166 -0.03 11.74 28.06
CA GLY A 166 0.39 12.93 27.32
C GLY A 166 0.87 12.58 25.90
N TYR A 167 1.65 11.51 25.76
CA TYR A 167 2.07 11.00 24.45
C TYR A 167 0.87 10.59 23.58
N HIS A 168 -0.10 9.89 24.16
CA HIS A 168 -1.32 9.49 23.48
C HIS A 168 -2.13 10.70 22.99
N LEU A 169 -2.26 11.76 23.79
CA LEU A 169 -2.99 12.97 23.37
C LEU A 169 -2.25 13.77 22.30
N ALA A 170 -0.92 13.90 22.41
CA ALA A 170 -0.11 14.68 21.50
C ALA A 170 0.07 13.98 20.14
N TYR A 171 0.50 12.72 20.17
CA TYR A 171 0.89 11.97 18.98
C TYR A 171 -0.22 10.99 18.56
N GLY A 172 -0.86 10.31 19.50
CA GLY A 172 -1.79 9.20 19.25
C GLY A 172 -1.08 7.86 19.28
N LEU A 173 -1.80 6.80 19.67
CA LEU A 173 -1.30 5.42 19.60
C LEU A 173 -1.68 4.78 18.26
N GLU A 174 -0.85 3.84 17.83
CA GLU A 174 -1.05 3.14 16.58
C GLU A 174 -1.96 1.92 16.84
N PRO A 175 -3.08 1.77 16.10
CA PRO A 175 -3.91 0.58 16.21
C PRO A 175 -3.09 -0.63 15.80
N ILE A 176 -3.04 -1.64 16.68
CA ILE A 176 -2.42 -2.92 16.37
C ILE A 176 -3.39 -3.64 15.43
N LEU A 177 -3.22 -3.46 14.11
CA LEU A 177 -3.93 -4.32 13.17
C LEU A 177 -3.34 -5.72 13.32
N PRO A 178 -4.15 -6.74 13.67
CA PRO A 178 -3.70 -8.11 13.55
C PRO A 178 -3.38 -8.32 12.07
N GLY A 179 -2.10 -8.46 11.74
CA GLY A 179 -1.71 -8.89 10.40
C GLY A 179 -2.50 -10.15 10.07
N VAL A 180 -3.05 -10.23 8.86
CA VAL A 180 -3.89 -11.36 8.41
C VAL A 180 -3.17 -12.63 8.80
N ARG A 181 -3.66 -13.33 9.84
CA ARG A 181 -3.09 -14.59 10.30
C ARG A 181 -3.53 -15.62 9.29
N VAL A 182 -2.82 -15.69 8.17
CA VAL A 182 -2.98 -16.79 7.23
C VAL A 182 -2.42 -18.02 7.93
N SER A 183 -3.32 -18.93 8.30
CA SER A 183 -2.99 -20.27 8.74
C SER A 183 -1.98 -20.87 7.77
N THR A 184 -0.88 -21.37 8.33
CA THR A 184 0.31 -21.86 7.60
C THR A 184 0.03 -22.98 6.58
N SER A 185 -1.20 -23.45 6.46
CA SER A 185 -1.66 -24.53 5.57
C SER A 185 -2.11 -24.10 4.16
N ASP A 186 -2.38 -22.82 3.90
CA ASP A 186 -2.90 -22.39 2.60
C ASP A 186 -1.78 -21.91 1.67
N LYS A 187 -1.28 -22.81 0.80
CA LYS A 187 -0.33 -22.48 -0.27
C LYS A 187 -0.87 -21.36 -1.18
N GLU A 188 -2.17 -21.36 -1.44
CA GLU A 188 -2.82 -20.32 -2.25
C GLU A 188 -2.77 -18.95 -1.57
N ALA A 189 -3.08 -18.87 -0.27
CA ALA A 189 -3.04 -17.62 0.47
C ALA A 189 -1.61 -17.05 0.58
N ARG A 190 -0.58 -17.90 0.67
CA ARG A 190 0.83 -17.45 0.60
C ARG A 190 1.18 -16.87 -0.76
N ALA A 191 0.79 -17.54 -1.85
CA ALA A 191 1.02 -17.04 -3.21
C ALA A 191 0.28 -15.72 -3.46
N VAL A 192 -0.90 -15.54 -2.86
CA VAL A 192 -1.66 -14.28 -2.89
C VAL A 192 -0.88 -13.15 -2.22
N ILE A 193 -0.41 -13.37 -0.99
CA ILE A 193 0.37 -12.38 -0.25
C ILE A 193 1.64 -12.01 -1.00
N GLU A 194 2.35 -13.00 -1.54
CA GLU A 194 3.59 -12.76 -2.28
C GLU A 194 3.35 -11.96 -3.57
N ALA A 195 2.29 -12.28 -4.32
CA ALA A 195 1.93 -11.53 -5.52
C ALA A 195 1.52 -10.08 -5.20
N LEU A 196 0.80 -9.85 -4.10
CA LEU A 196 0.41 -8.51 -3.65
C LEU A 196 1.63 -7.70 -3.18
N ALA A 197 2.55 -8.33 -2.44
CA ALA A 197 3.80 -7.73 -1.99
C ALA A 197 4.69 -7.33 -3.19
N GLU A 198 4.82 -8.21 -4.18
CA GLU A 198 5.59 -7.94 -5.39
C GLU A 198 4.98 -6.77 -6.18
N ALA A 199 3.66 -6.77 -6.36
CA ALA A 199 2.95 -5.68 -7.03
C ALA A 199 3.11 -4.34 -6.29
N GLU A 200 3.03 -4.35 -4.97
CA GLU A 200 3.26 -3.18 -4.13
C GLU A 200 4.70 -2.64 -4.27
N ASN A 201 5.70 -3.51 -4.29
CA ASN A 201 7.09 -3.10 -4.49
C ASN A 201 7.29 -2.38 -5.83
N ARG A 202 6.64 -2.83 -6.90
CA ARG A 202 6.69 -2.16 -8.20
C ARG A 202 6.07 -0.77 -8.16
N LEU A 203 4.93 -0.60 -7.48
CA LEU A 203 4.31 0.72 -7.30
C LEU A 203 5.23 1.69 -6.55
N ILE A 204 5.94 1.22 -5.53
CA ILE A 204 6.93 2.03 -4.80
C ILE A 204 8.08 2.44 -5.72
N ASN A 205 8.57 1.53 -6.56
CA ASN A 205 9.64 1.83 -7.49
C ASN A 205 9.20 2.88 -8.53
N ILE A 206 7.97 2.78 -9.03
CA ILE A 206 7.38 3.79 -9.93
C ILE A 206 7.32 5.17 -9.25
N GLU A 207 6.88 5.26 -7.99
CA GLU A 207 6.84 6.55 -7.28
C GLU A 207 8.21 7.14 -6.99
N ARG A 208 9.21 6.29 -6.68
CA ARG A 208 10.59 6.74 -6.52
C ARG A 208 11.14 7.29 -7.82
N ALA A 209 10.96 6.57 -8.91
CA ALA A 209 11.37 7.04 -10.24
C ALA A 209 10.62 8.33 -10.61
N ALA A 210 9.36 8.51 -10.20
CA ALA A 210 8.62 9.75 -10.40
C ALA A 210 9.21 10.94 -9.64
N ALA A 211 9.93 10.73 -8.52
CA ALA A 211 10.59 11.79 -7.77
C ALA A 211 11.80 12.36 -8.52
N ASP A 212 12.45 11.54 -9.36
CA ASP A 212 13.61 11.92 -10.18
C ASP A 212 13.21 12.62 -11.49
N ILE A 213 11.90 12.79 -11.76
CA ILE A 213 11.38 13.47 -12.95
C ILE A 213 11.14 14.96 -12.67
N ASP A 214 11.73 15.81 -13.50
CA ASP A 214 11.63 17.27 -13.39
C ASP A 214 10.24 17.81 -13.77
N ASN A 215 9.58 17.22 -14.77
CA ASN A 215 8.27 17.69 -15.23
C ASN A 215 7.17 17.42 -14.19
N PRO A 216 6.50 18.46 -13.65
CA PRO A 216 5.48 18.30 -12.61
C PRO A 216 4.23 17.56 -13.09
N GLU A 217 3.85 17.66 -14.36
CA GLU A 217 2.68 16.98 -14.91
C GLU A 217 2.91 15.47 -14.99
N LEU A 218 4.06 15.03 -15.52
CA LEU A 218 4.41 13.62 -15.62
C LEU A 218 4.50 12.97 -14.23
N ARG A 219 5.11 13.67 -13.28
CA ARG A 219 5.16 13.26 -11.87
C ARG A 219 3.76 13.13 -11.26
N LEU A 220 2.87 14.08 -11.51
CA LEU A 220 1.47 14.00 -11.06
C LEU A 220 0.72 12.80 -11.64
N ARG A 221 0.91 12.49 -12.93
CA ARG A 221 0.31 11.31 -13.59
C ARG A 221 0.81 10.01 -12.98
N LEU A 222 2.13 9.86 -12.81
CA LEU A 222 2.72 8.69 -12.15
C LEU A 222 2.18 8.50 -10.73
N HIS A 223 2.02 9.58 -9.97
CA HIS A 223 1.45 9.49 -8.63
C HIS A 223 -0.04 9.06 -8.66
N ARG A 224 -0.83 9.51 -9.64
CA ARG A 224 -2.21 9.03 -9.85
C ARG A 224 -2.24 7.54 -10.19
N ILE A 225 -1.35 7.09 -11.07
CA ILE A 225 -1.22 5.66 -11.43
C ILE A 225 -0.88 4.84 -10.19
N ALA A 226 0.08 5.30 -9.37
CA ALA A 226 0.46 4.63 -8.14
C ALA A 226 -0.71 4.52 -7.14
N GLU A 227 -1.44 5.62 -6.94
CA GLU A 227 -2.64 5.65 -6.08
C GLU A 227 -3.76 4.72 -6.59
N GLN A 228 -4.00 4.69 -7.91
CA GLN A 228 -4.97 3.77 -8.50
C GLN A 228 -4.55 2.30 -8.32
N GLY A 229 -3.25 2.01 -8.48
CA GLY A 229 -2.69 0.70 -8.22
C GLY A 229 -2.87 0.26 -6.76
N ARG A 230 -2.60 1.14 -5.80
CA ARG A 230 -2.82 0.87 -4.37
C ARG A 230 -4.28 0.52 -4.07
N GLY A 231 -5.22 1.32 -4.59
CA GLY A 231 -6.65 1.05 -4.40
C GLY A 231 -7.07 -0.31 -4.98
N MET A 232 -6.48 -0.73 -6.10
CA MET A 232 -6.71 -2.06 -6.67
C MET A 232 -6.13 -3.17 -5.80
N LEU A 233 -4.93 -3.00 -5.25
CA LEU A 233 -4.33 -3.97 -4.32
C LEU A 233 -5.16 -4.11 -3.03
N GLU A 234 -5.72 -3.01 -2.52
CA GLU A 234 -6.63 -3.03 -1.37
C GLU A 234 -7.91 -3.82 -1.65
N GLN A 235 -8.54 -3.60 -2.81
CA GLN A 235 -9.72 -4.36 -3.23
C GLN A 235 -9.44 -5.87 -3.33
N ILE A 236 -8.28 -6.25 -3.86
CA ILE A 236 -7.87 -7.67 -3.97
C ILE A 236 -7.53 -8.26 -2.59
N ALA A 237 -6.97 -7.46 -1.68
CA ALA A 237 -6.69 -7.90 -0.33
C ALA A 237 -7.96 -8.15 0.50
N GLU A 238 -9.01 -7.37 0.25
CA GLU A 238 -10.35 -7.62 0.82
C GLU A 238 -10.98 -8.87 0.23
N ARG A 239 -10.72 -9.18 -1.05
CA ARG A 239 -11.31 -10.32 -1.77
C ARG A 239 -10.25 -11.12 -2.55
N PRO A 240 -9.64 -12.15 -1.92
CA PRO A 240 -8.57 -12.94 -2.53
C PRO A 240 -8.95 -13.62 -3.86
N SER A 241 -10.24 -13.87 -4.11
CA SER A 241 -10.76 -14.43 -5.37
C SER A 241 -10.45 -13.57 -6.60
N ASP A 242 -10.36 -12.25 -6.41
CA ASP A 242 -10.09 -11.29 -7.49
C ASP A 242 -8.64 -11.35 -7.98
N LEU A 243 -7.73 -11.88 -7.16
CA LEU A 243 -6.34 -12.03 -7.56
C LEU A 243 -6.21 -12.87 -8.82
N ARG A 244 -6.97 -13.96 -8.96
CA ARG A 244 -6.88 -14.84 -10.14
C ARG A 244 -7.15 -14.07 -11.44
N ARG A 245 -8.06 -13.10 -11.38
CA ARG A 245 -8.48 -12.25 -12.51
C ARG A 245 -7.50 -11.11 -12.76
N ALA A 246 -7.00 -10.51 -11.68
CA ALA A 246 -6.08 -9.37 -11.74
C ALA A 246 -4.60 -9.76 -11.91
N ARG A 247 -4.22 -11.03 -11.68
CA ARG A 247 -2.82 -11.48 -11.65
C ARG A 247 -2.04 -11.10 -12.89
N ARG A 248 -2.61 -11.36 -14.08
CA ARG A 248 -1.95 -11.03 -15.36
C ARG A 248 -1.70 -9.52 -15.48
N PHE A 249 -2.67 -8.71 -15.05
CA PHE A 249 -2.55 -7.27 -15.02
C PHE A 249 -1.47 -6.84 -14.01
N LEU A 250 -1.56 -7.26 -12.75
CA LEU A 250 -0.57 -6.90 -11.71
C LEU A 250 0.86 -7.29 -12.07
N THR A 251 1.08 -8.45 -12.70
CA THR A 251 2.44 -8.86 -13.09
C THR A 251 2.90 -8.11 -14.32
N LEU A 252 2.23 -8.26 -15.46
CA LEU A 252 2.74 -7.74 -16.74
C LEU A 252 2.68 -6.22 -16.83
N PHE A 253 1.60 -5.62 -16.30
CA PHE A 253 1.35 -4.22 -16.50
C PHE A 253 2.15 -3.35 -15.54
N LEU A 254 2.25 -3.73 -14.25
CA LEU A 254 3.10 -3.01 -13.30
C LEU A 254 4.58 -3.14 -13.66
N GLU A 255 5.02 -4.32 -14.12
CA GLU A 255 6.38 -4.53 -14.63
C GLU A 255 6.65 -3.68 -15.87
N GLY A 256 5.69 -3.59 -16.79
CA GLY A 256 5.78 -2.71 -17.96
C GLY A 256 5.85 -1.23 -17.58
N ALA A 257 4.98 -0.78 -16.70
CA ALA A 257 4.95 0.60 -16.21
C ALA A 257 6.25 0.98 -15.49
N GLU A 258 6.78 0.09 -14.65
CA GLU A 258 8.07 0.26 -13.99
C GLU A 258 9.21 0.38 -15.01
N ARG A 259 9.30 -0.54 -15.97
CA ARG A 259 10.34 -0.51 -17.02
C ARG A 259 10.29 0.77 -17.86
N VAL A 260 9.11 1.22 -18.25
CA VAL A 260 8.97 2.44 -19.05
C VAL A 260 9.36 3.67 -18.24
N THR A 261 8.97 3.71 -16.96
CA THR A 261 9.34 4.81 -16.05
C THR A 261 10.84 4.87 -15.81
N ASP A 262 11.47 3.73 -15.48
CA ASP A 262 12.92 3.63 -15.29
C ASP A 262 13.69 3.93 -16.59
N GLY A 263 13.19 3.44 -17.72
CA GLY A 263 13.75 3.73 -19.04
C GLY A 263 13.71 5.23 -19.37
N TYR A 264 12.64 5.93 -18.99
CA TYR A 264 12.52 7.38 -19.16
C TYR A 264 13.50 8.11 -18.25
N VAL A 265 13.54 7.84 -16.94
CA VAL A 265 14.45 8.50 -15.98
C VAL A 265 15.91 8.34 -16.42
N ARG A 266 16.32 7.12 -16.78
CA ARG A 266 17.69 6.83 -17.24
C ARG A 266 18.08 7.58 -18.52
N THR A 267 17.13 7.79 -19.42
CA THR A 267 17.39 8.43 -20.73
C THR A 267 17.27 9.95 -20.63
N HIS A 268 16.30 10.45 -19.87
CA HIS A 268 16.06 11.87 -19.66
C HIS A 268 17.28 12.58 -19.06
N HIS A 269 17.97 11.94 -18.12
CA HIS A 269 19.23 12.49 -17.57
C HIS A 269 20.36 12.62 -18.60
N ARG A 270 20.31 11.89 -19.72
CA ARG A 270 21.37 11.84 -20.74
C ARG A 270 21.02 12.63 -22.00
N ALA A 271 19.74 12.66 -22.37
CA ALA A 271 19.24 13.37 -23.54
C ALA A 271 17.74 13.70 -23.34
N ALA A 272 17.45 14.90 -22.85
CA ALA A 272 16.08 15.40 -22.78
C ALA A 272 15.66 15.90 -24.17
N SER A 273 14.81 15.13 -24.87
CA SER A 273 14.17 15.54 -26.11
C SER A 273 12.65 15.68 -25.91
N GLY A 274 12.04 16.69 -26.54
CA GLY A 274 10.59 16.91 -26.45
C GLY A 274 9.77 15.75 -27.01
N GLU A 275 10.32 15.02 -27.99
CA GLU A 275 9.70 13.81 -28.56
C GLU A 275 9.67 12.65 -27.55
N LEU A 276 10.76 12.40 -26.81
CA LEU A 276 10.81 11.37 -25.78
C LEU A 276 9.79 11.67 -24.67
N GLU A 277 9.69 12.93 -24.26
CA GLU A 277 8.73 13.37 -23.26
C GLU A 277 7.28 13.18 -23.74
N GLN A 278 6.97 13.53 -24.99
CA GLN A 278 5.63 13.35 -25.55
C GLN A 278 5.27 11.87 -25.70
N ASN A 279 6.21 11.03 -26.14
CA ASN A 279 6.01 9.59 -26.22
C ASN A 279 5.75 8.99 -24.84
N PHE A 280 6.54 9.38 -23.83
CA PHE A 280 6.33 8.95 -22.45
C PHE A 280 4.96 9.40 -21.92
N ARG A 281 4.56 10.65 -22.18
CA ARG A 281 3.22 11.17 -21.84
C ARG A 281 2.10 10.30 -22.42
N ASN A 282 2.19 9.94 -23.70
CA ASN A 282 1.19 9.10 -24.36
C ASN A 282 1.10 7.71 -23.72
N VAL A 283 2.23 7.14 -23.33
CA VAL A 283 2.26 5.86 -22.60
C VAL A 283 1.61 6.00 -21.23
N LEU A 284 1.87 7.06 -20.48
CA LEU A 284 1.21 7.30 -19.18
C LEU A 284 -0.30 7.42 -19.31
N VAL A 285 -0.80 8.11 -20.34
CA VAL A 285 -2.26 8.19 -20.63
C VAL A 285 -2.83 6.79 -20.86
N SER A 286 -2.16 6.01 -21.71
CA SER A 286 -2.58 4.65 -22.02
C SER A 286 -2.60 3.77 -20.77
N ILE A 287 -1.64 3.98 -19.87
CA ILE A 287 -1.55 3.26 -18.61
C ILE A 287 -2.72 3.62 -17.68
N GLU A 288 -2.99 4.91 -17.50
CA GLU A 288 -4.12 5.41 -16.69
C GLU A 288 -5.45 4.83 -17.18
N GLU A 289 -5.70 4.84 -18.49
CA GLU A 289 -6.94 4.29 -19.05
C GLU A 289 -7.07 2.78 -18.81
N GLN A 290 -5.98 2.01 -18.92
CA GLN A 290 -6.02 0.58 -18.65
C GLN A 290 -6.32 0.27 -17.18
N PHE A 291 -5.80 1.08 -16.24
CA PHE A 291 -6.16 0.98 -14.82
C PHE A 291 -7.65 1.23 -14.57
N VAL A 292 -8.22 2.26 -15.20
CA VAL A 292 -9.65 2.59 -15.09
C VAL A 292 -10.50 1.43 -15.61
N ARG A 293 -10.21 0.95 -16.84
CA ARG A 293 -10.92 -0.18 -17.45
C ARG A 293 -10.84 -1.45 -16.60
N GLN A 294 -9.65 -1.76 -16.06
CA GLN A 294 -9.48 -2.97 -15.24
C GLN A 294 -10.24 -2.87 -13.90
N ARG A 295 -10.29 -1.67 -13.30
CA ARG A 295 -11.10 -1.43 -12.10
C ARG A 295 -12.60 -1.54 -12.37
N GLU A 296 -13.07 -1.04 -13.51
CA GLU A 296 -14.47 -1.18 -13.92
C GLU A 296 -14.85 -2.64 -14.10
N ARG A 297 -14.01 -3.44 -14.78
CA ARG A 297 -14.21 -4.89 -14.91
C ARG A 297 -14.27 -5.61 -13.57
N LEU A 298 -13.42 -5.23 -12.61
CA LEU A 298 -13.48 -5.79 -11.26
C LEU A 298 -14.78 -5.42 -10.51
N ARG A 299 -15.48 -4.35 -10.92
CA ARG A 299 -16.77 -3.94 -10.34
C ARG A 299 -17.97 -4.53 -11.07
N GLU A 300 -17.95 -4.60 -12.40
CA GLU A 300 -19.07 -5.14 -13.20
C GLU A 300 -19.34 -6.61 -12.91
N VAL A 301 -18.27 -7.39 -12.73
CA VAL A 301 -18.38 -8.82 -12.39
C VAL A 301 -18.98 -9.03 -10.98
N ASP A 302 -18.84 -8.07 -10.07
CA ASP A 302 -19.48 -8.13 -8.75
C ASP A 302 -21.01 -8.05 -8.86
N MET A 303 -21.52 -7.30 -9.84
CA MET A 303 -22.96 -7.21 -10.07
C MET A 303 -23.49 -8.51 -10.69
N LEU A 304 -22.78 -9.07 -11.66
CA LEU A 304 -23.16 -10.35 -12.30
C LEU A 304 -23.18 -11.53 -11.33
N ASP A 305 -22.20 -11.63 -10.41
CA ASP A 305 -22.16 -12.70 -9.41
C ASP A 305 -23.30 -12.56 -8.39
N LEU A 306 -23.64 -11.33 -7.98
CA LEU A 306 -24.76 -11.06 -7.08
C LEU A 306 -26.12 -11.35 -7.75
N ASP A 307 -26.29 -10.95 -9.02
CA ASP A 307 -27.53 -11.18 -9.76
C ASP A 307 -27.78 -12.68 -9.98
N VAL A 308 -26.74 -13.45 -10.30
CA VAL A 308 -26.85 -14.92 -10.39
C VAL A 308 -27.17 -15.54 -9.03
N GLN A 309 -26.56 -15.07 -7.94
CA GLN A 309 -26.86 -15.58 -6.60
C GLN A 309 -28.29 -15.25 -6.16
N ILE A 310 -28.82 -14.07 -6.51
CA ILE A 310 -30.21 -13.70 -6.27
C ILE A 310 -31.15 -14.58 -7.10
N GLU A 311 -30.83 -14.86 -8.35
CA GLU A 311 -31.61 -15.75 -9.23
C GLU A 311 -31.63 -17.19 -8.71
N VAL A 312 -30.49 -17.70 -8.25
CA VAL A 312 -30.40 -19.04 -7.63
C VAL A 312 -31.20 -19.08 -6.33
N LEU A 313 -31.09 -18.07 -5.47
CA LEU A 313 -31.86 -17.99 -4.23
C LEU A 313 -33.37 -17.88 -4.52
N LYS A 314 -33.78 -17.13 -5.54
CA LYS A 314 -35.17 -17.04 -5.98
C LYS A 314 -35.69 -18.39 -6.46
N LYS A 315 -34.91 -19.10 -7.28
CA LYS A 315 -35.26 -20.46 -7.73
C LYS A 315 -35.32 -21.46 -6.58
N GLN A 316 -34.43 -21.34 -5.59
CA GLN A 316 -34.46 -22.16 -4.38
C GLN A 316 -35.68 -21.84 -3.51
N LEU A 317 -36.04 -20.57 -3.32
CA LEU A 317 -37.25 -20.17 -2.60
C LEU A 317 -38.55 -20.61 -3.32
N GLU A 318 -38.56 -20.58 -4.65
CA GLU A 318 -39.67 -21.09 -5.47
C GLU A 318 -39.78 -22.63 -5.39
N GLN A 319 -38.66 -23.33 -5.27
CA GLN A 319 -38.62 -24.79 -5.13
C GLN A 319 -38.87 -25.28 -3.70
N GLU A 320 -38.40 -24.56 -2.69
CA GLU A 320 -38.57 -24.88 -1.28
C GLU A 320 -39.88 -24.37 -0.69
N GLY A 321 -40.62 -23.54 -1.43
CA GLY A 321 -42.06 -23.30 -1.26
C GLY A 321 -42.51 -23.34 0.20
N ILE A 322 -42.06 -22.34 0.98
CA ILE A 322 -42.62 -22.08 2.31
C ILE A 322 -44.14 -21.95 2.13
N ARG A 323 -44.87 -22.93 2.67
CA ARG A 323 -46.22 -22.70 3.18
C ARG A 323 -46.13 -22.05 4.54
#